data_AF-Q1WWG1-F1
#
_entry.id   AF-Q1WWG1-F1
#
_cell.length_a   1.000
_cell.length_b   1.000
_cell.length_c   1.000
_cell.angle_alpha   90.00
_cell.angle_beta   90.00
_cell.angle_gamma   90.00
#
_symmetry.space_group_name_H-M   'P 1'
#
loop_
_entity.id
_entity.type
_entity.pdbx_description
1 polymer ?
#
loop_
_entity_poly.entity_id
_entity_poly.type
_entity_poly.pdbx_seq_one_letter_code
_entity_poly.pdbx_strand_id
1 'polypeptide(L)'
;PWQSSRRRDGHLLSSFRLWAEVFHVSASGAGTVKWQQVSEDLVPVNITCIQDSPECIFHITAYNSQVDKILDVRLVQPGTRIGQASECFVYWKDPMTNDTWGLNFTSPIDAKQFRECCVSILLRSGKANIFA
;
A
#
# COMPACT_ATOMS: atom_id res chain seq x y z
N PRO A 1 16.44 14.53 -8.30
CA PRO A 1 17.54 13.89 -7.54
C PRO A 1 17.12 13.70 -6.08
N TRP A 2 16.69 12.49 -5.73
CA TRP A 2 16.17 12.19 -4.40
C TRP A 2 17.31 12.20 -3.38
N GLN A 3 17.17 13.01 -2.32
CA GLN A 3 18.11 13.01 -1.21
C GLN A 3 17.91 11.72 -0.42
N SER A 4 18.75 10.72 -0.70
CA SER A 4 19.01 9.60 0.19
C SER A 4 19.67 10.15 1.45
N SER A 5 18.85 10.57 2.43
CA SER A 5 19.35 10.92 3.77
C SER A 5 19.88 9.63 4.41
N ARG A 6 21.18 9.37 4.22
CA ARG A 6 21.93 8.37 4.98
C ARG A 6 22.03 8.85 6.42
N ARG A 7 21.19 8.36 7.34
CA ARG A 7 21.52 8.34 8.78
C ARG A 7 20.95 7.13 9.53
N ARG A 8 21.92 6.33 10.02
CA ARG A 8 22.01 5.55 11.26
C ARG A 8 20.95 4.45 11.52
N ASP A 9 21.47 3.22 11.60
CA ASP A 9 20.92 2.03 12.27
C ASP A 9 19.62 1.43 11.69
N GLY A 10 19.79 0.46 10.78
CA GLY A 10 18.87 -0.66 10.54
C GLY A 10 17.45 -0.40 9.99
N HIS A 11 16.93 0.82 10.07
CA HIS A 11 15.50 1.11 9.91
C HIS A 11 15.14 1.83 8.59
N LEU A 12 15.87 1.52 7.52
CA LEU A 12 15.64 2.08 6.19
C LEU A 12 14.45 1.37 5.53
N LEU A 13 13.24 1.90 5.78
CA LEU A 13 11.98 1.90 5.00
C LEU A 13 10.73 2.01 5.92
N SER A 14 10.73 2.87 6.95
CA SER A 14 9.51 3.03 7.77
C SER A 14 8.37 3.71 7.01
N SER A 15 8.68 4.55 6.00
CA SER A 15 7.67 5.22 5.17
C SER A 15 8.20 5.50 3.77
N PHE A 16 7.34 5.36 2.75
CA PHE A 16 7.60 5.77 1.38
C PHE A 16 6.33 6.33 0.73
N ARG A 17 6.51 7.03 -0.40
CA ARG A 17 5.42 7.71 -1.12
C ARG A 17 5.46 7.33 -2.60
N LEU A 18 4.29 7.03 -3.15
CA LEU A 18 4.08 6.77 -4.57
C LEU A 18 2.90 7.62 -5.07
N TRP A 19 2.83 7.86 -6.37
CA TRP A 19 1.70 8.55 -7.00
C TRP A 19 0.74 7.51 -7.58
N ALA A 20 -0.55 7.67 -7.28
CA ALA A 20 -1.57 6.80 -7.82
C ALA A 20 -2.92 7.52 -7.89
N GLU A 21 -3.78 7.02 -8.76
CA GLU A 21 -5.22 7.24 -8.65
C GLU A 21 -5.80 6.21 -7.68
N VAL A 22 -6.75 6.63 -6.85
CA VAL A 22 -7.36 5.81 -5.81
C VAL A 22 -8.72 5.31 -6.25
N PHE A 23 -8.97 4.02 -6.08
CA PHE A 23 -10.22 3.36 -6.42
C PHE A 23 -10.81 2.61 -5.23
N HIS A 24 -12.13 2.55 -5.17
CA HIS A 24 -12.90 1.80 -4.19
C HIS A 24 -13.97 0.96 -4.91
N VAL A 25 -14.28 -0.24 -4.41
CA VAL A 25 -15.40 -1.02 -4.93
C VAL A 25 -16.71 -0.47 -4.36
N SER A 26 -17.56 0.08 -5.23
CA SER A 26 -18.94 0.40 -4.85
C SER A 26 -19.74 -0.89 -4.70
N ALA A 27 -20.40 -1.09 -3.55
CA ALA A 27 -21.34 -2.18 -3.35
C ALA A 27 -22.59 -1.93 -4.19
N SER A 28 -22.59 -2.39 -5.45
CA SER A 28 -23.83 -2.50 -6.21
C SER A 28 -24.49 -3.84 -5.84
N GLY A 29 -25.72 -3.81 -5.33
CA GLY A 29 -26.45 -4.98 -4.81
C GLY A 29 -26.73 -6.11 -5.83
N ALA A 30 -26.13 -6.06 -7.02
CA ALA A 30 -26.32 -7.00 -8.12
C ALA A 30 -25.13 -7.97 -8.32
N GLY A 31 -24.24 -8.12 -7.33
CA GLY A 31 -23.14 -9.09 -7.37
C GLY A 31 -22.02 -8.78 -8.37
N THR A 32 -22.08 -7.63 -9.06
CA THR A 32 -21.03 -7.17 -9.97
C THR A 32 -20.11 -6.20 -9.24
N VAL A 33 -18.81 -6.52 -9.20
CA VAL A 33 -17.78 -5.64 -8.66
C VAL A 33 -17.62 -4.44 -9.59
N LYS A 34 -17.90 -3.24 -9.09
CA LYS A 34 -17.72 -1.98 -9.83
C LYS A 34 -16.69 -1.10 -9.13
N TRP A 35 -15.53 -0.96 -9.77
CA TRP A 35 -14.50 -0.02 -9.37
C TRP A 35 -14.96 1.41 -9.61
N GLN A 36 -14.89 2.24 -8.58
CA GLN A 36 -15.15 3.66 -8.64
C GLN A 36 -13.87 4.40 -8.29
N GLN A 37 -13.44 5.30 -9.17
CA GLN A 37 -12.35 6.22 -8.89
C GLN A 37 -12.81 7.23 -7.83
N VAL A 38 -12.02 7.39 -6.77
CA VAL A 38 -12.29 8.28 -5.64
C VAL A 38 -11.42 9.55 -5.71
N SER A 39 -10.24 9.47 -6.33
CA SER A 39 -9.40 10.64 -6.58
C SER A 39 -9.66 11.25 -7.96
N GLU A 40 -9.87 12.56 -8.03
CA GLU A 40 -10.03 13.26 -9.32
C GLU A 40 -8.75 13.23 -10.18
N ASP A 41 -7.59 13.28 -9.52
CA ASP A 41 -6.27 13.27 -10.14
C ASP A 41 -5.33 12.26 -9.45
N LEU A 42 -4.08 12.16 -9.93
CA LEU A 42 -3.00 11.48 -9.23
C LEU A 42 -2.73 12.16 -7.87
N VAL A 43 -2.79 11.36 -6.81
CA VAL A 43 -2.53 11.82 -5.44
C VAL A 43 -1.30 11.14 -4.85
N PRO A 44 -0.60 11.80 -3.90
CA PRO A 44 0.46 11.15 -3.17
C PRO A 44 -0.13 10.14 -2.19
N VAL A 45 0.19 8.86 -2.39
CA VAL A 45 -0.12 7.78 -1.46
C VAL A 45 1.07 7.60 -0.52
N ASN A 46 0.85 7.80 0.78
CA ASN A 46 1.84 7.54 1.81
C ASN A 46 1.66 6.13 2.36
N ILE A 47 2.72 5.34 2.35
CA ILE A 47 2.75 3.97 2.87
C ILE A 47 3.75 3.95 4.01
N THR A 48 3.29 3.64 5.22
CA THR A 48 4.12 3.62 6.42
C THR A 48 4.01 2.28 7.12
N CYS A 49 5.12 1.60 7.35
CA CYS A 49 5.17 0.43 8.22
C CYS A 49 5.07 0.92 9.68
N ILE A 50 3.97 0.59 10.35
CA ILE A 50 3.68 1.01 11.74
C ILE A 50 3.90 -0.11 12.76
N GLN A 51 4.01 -1.35 12.28
CA GLN A 51 4.36 -2.53 13.06
C GLN A 51 5.08 -3.51 12.13
N ASP A 52 6.12 -4.16 12.61
CA ASP A 52 6.90 -5.15 11.86
C ASP A 52 6.73 -6.59 12.39
N SER A 53 6.46 -6.74 13.68
CA SER A 53 6.33 -8.02 14.39
C SER A 53 5.23 -7.96 15.47
N PRO A 54 4.47 -9.05 15.71
CA PRO A 54 4.54 -10.35 15.03
C PRO A 54 3.95 -10.34 13.62
N GLU A 55 3.07 -9.38 13.34
CA GLU A 55 2.52 -9.08 12.02
C GLU A 55 3.07 -7.76 11.53
N CYS A 56 3.33 -7.66 10.23
CA CYS A 56 3.70 -6.40 9.60
C CYS A 56 2.43 -5.64 9.22
N ILE A 57 2.27 -4.42 9.74
CA ILE A 57 1.12 -3.55 9.49
C ILE A 57 1.59 -2.31 8.76
N PHE A 58 1.03 -2.09 7.57
CA PHE A 58 1.21 -0.87 6.80
C PHE A 58 -0.03 0.01 6.93
N HIS A 59 0.19 1.26 7.29
CA HIS A 59 -0.80 2.32 7.21
C HIS A 59 -0.67 3.03 5.86
N ILE A 60 -1.76 3.07 5.11
CA ILE A 60 -1.80 3.62 3.76
C ILE A 60 -2.79 4.78 3.74
N THR A 61 -2.31 5.98 3.39
CA THR A 61 -3.14 7.19 3.36
C THR A 61 -2.94 7.99 2.09
N ALA A 62 -4.00 8.67 1.65
CA ALA A 62 -3.95 9.64 0.58
C ALA A 62 -4.95 10.76 0.84
N TYR A 63 -4.59 11.97 0.39
CA TYR A 63 -5.41 13.16 0.50
C TYR A 63 -5.64 13.74 -0.90
N ASN A 64 -6.83 14.28 -1.16
CA ASN A 64 -7.12 14.98 -2.41
C ASN A 64 -6.49 16.39 -2.41
N SER A 65 -6.72 17.14 -3.49
CA SER A 65 -6.25 18.53 -3.65
C SER A 65 -6.84 19.51 -2.63
N GLN A 66 -7.98 19.17 -2.02
CA GLN A 66 -8.67 19.94 -0.98
C GLN A 66 -8.20 19.56 0.43
N VAL A 67 -7.21 18.67 0.55
CA VAL A 67 -6.67 18.15 1.82
C VAL A 67 -7.68 17.25 2.56
N ASP A 68 -8.72 16.77 1.88
CA ASP A 68 -9.61 15.75 2.43
C ASP A 68 -8.94 14.38 2.33
N LYS A 69 -9.07 13.59 3.40
CA LYS A 69 -8.56 12.23 3.45
C LYS A 69 -9.48 11.30 2.67
N ILE A 70 -8.99 10.82 1.53
CA ILE A 70 -9.76 9.95 0.61
C ILE A 70 -9.37 8.46 0.70
N LEU A 71 -8.27 8.17 1.37
CA LEU A 71 -7.81 6.82 1.70
C LEU A 71 -7.21 6.83 3.10
N ASP A 72 -7.65 5.90 3.94
CA ASP A 72 -7.12 5.68 5.28
C ASP A 72 -7.36 4.23 5.69
N VAL A 73 -6.43 3.36 5.34
CA VAL A 73 -6.62 1.91 5.45
C VAL A 73 -5.37 1.22 5.97
N ARG A 74 -5.55 -0.03 6.41
CA ARG A 74 -4.44 -0.88 6.84
C ARG A 74 -4.26 -2.07 5.90
N LEU A 75 -3.01 -2.47 5.76
CA LEU A 75 -2.62 -3.70 5.09
C LEU A 75 -1.77 -4.52 6.07
N VAL A 76 -2.23 -5.73 6.38
CA VAL A 76 -1.60 -6.61 7.37
C VAL A 76 -0.97 -7.82 6.67
N GLN A 77 0.29 -8.11 6.97
CA GLN A 77 1.01 -9.28 6.48
C GLN A 77 1.61 -10.11 7.62
N PRO A 78 1.53 -11.45 7.56
CA PRO A 78 0.81 -12.23 6.56
C PRO A 78 -0.72 -12.08 6.71
N GLY A 79 -1.48 -12.24 5.63
CA GLY A 79 -2.95 -12.40 5.70
C GLY A 79 -3.73 -11.60 4.67
N THR A 80 -3.27 -10.40 4.31
CA THR A 80 -3.93 -9.61 3.25
C THR A 80 -3.51 -10.12 1.87
N ARG A 81 -4.46 -10.57 1.06
CA ARG A 81 -4.18 -10.91 -0.36
C ARG A 81 -4.11 -9.63 -1.18
N ILE A 82 -2.96 -9.41 -1.81
CA ILE A 82 -2.73 -8.30 -2.74
C ILE A 82 -2.89 -8.84 -4.17
N GLY A 83 -3.97 -8.46 -4.84
CA GLY A 83 -4.22 -8.77 -6.24
C GLY A 83 -3.62 -7.72 -7.17
N GLN A 84 -3.40 -8.11 -8.42
CA GLN A 84 -2.94 -7.21 -9.49
C GLN A 84 -3.83 -7.45 -10.72
N ALA A 85 -4.51 -6.41 -11.20
CA ALA A 85 -5.43 -6.49 -12.34
C ALA A 85 -4.78 -6.04 -13.66
N SER A 86 -3.78 -5.17 -13.57
CA SER A 86 -2.95 -4.74 -14.70
C SER A 86 -1.52 -4.49 -14.21
N GLU A 87 -0.60 -4.16 -15.12
CA GLU A 87 0.79 -3.86 -14.73
C GLU A 87 0.90 -2.72 -13.71
N CYS A 88 -0.03 -1.76 -13.72
CA CYS A 88 -0.06 -0.62 -12.80
C CYS A 88 -1.13 -0.69 -11.72
N PHE A 89 -2.13 -1.58 -11.85
CA PHE A 89 -3.29 -1.61 -10.95
C PHE A 89 -3.19 -2.72 -9.91
N VAL A 90 -3.06 -2.33 -8.65
CA VAL A 90 -2.97 -3.23 -7.49
C VAL A 90 -4.19 -3.02 -6.60
N TYR A 91 -4.72 -4.10 -6.02
CA TYR A 91 -5.86 -4.03 -5.13
C TYR A 91 -5.77 -5.00 -3.95
N TRP A 92 -6.47 -4.68 -2.87
CA TRP A 92 -6.60 -5.53 -1.70
C TRP A 92 -7.92 -5.27 -0.99
N LYS A 93 -8.25 -6.17 -0.07
CA LYS A 93 -9.39 -6.02 0.83
C LYS A 93 -8.89 -5.56 2.19
N ASP A 94 -9.41 -4.46 2.71
CA ASP A 94 -9.10 -4.01 4.07
C ASP A 94 -9.75 -4.99 5.07
N PRO A 95 -8.98 -5.66 5.94
CA PRO A 95 -9.55 -6.58 6.92
C PRO A 95 -10.45 -5.89 7.96
N MET A 96 -10.30 -4.59 8.18
CA MET A 96 -11.03 -3.85 9.21
C MET A 96 -12.43 -3.46 8.73
N THR A 97 -12.54 -2.94 7.51
CA THR A 97 -13.83 -2.45 6.97
C THR A 97 -14.48 -3.43 6.00
N ASN A 98 -13.74 -4.46 5.57
CA ASN A 98 -14.16 -5.41 4.53
C ASN A 98 -14.33 -4.75 3.13
N ASP A 99 -13.93 -3.48 2.99
CA ASP A 99 -13.93 -2.76 1.73
C ASP A 99 -12.78 -3.22 0.83
N THR A 100 -12.96 -3.06 -0.48
CA THR A 100 -11.92 -3.38 -1.45
C THR A 100 -11.39 -2.10 -2.08
N TRP A 101 -10.08 -1.90 -1.96
CA TRP A 101 -9.37 -0.70 -2.40
C TRP A 101 -8.40 -1.04 -3.52
N GLY A 102 -8.20 -0.08 -4.42
CA GLY A 102 -7.32 -0.21 -5.58
C GLY A 102 -6.48 1.04 -5.78
N LEU A 103 -5.25 0.86 -6.24
CA LEU A 103 -4.33 1.92 -6.61
C LEU A 103 -3.88 1.69 -8.05
N ASN A 104 -4.07 2.70 -8.89
CA ASN A 104 -3.51 2.73 -10.24
C ASN A 104 -2.26 3.61 -10.23
N PHE A 105 -1.08 2.97 -10.24
CA PHE A 105 0.19 3.68 -10.16
C PHE A 105 0.61 4.28 -11.50
N THR A 106 1.52 5.24 -11.44
CA THR A 106 2.10 5.91 -12.62
C THR A 106 2.92 4.98 -13.53
N SER A 107 3.41 3.85 -13.00
CA SER A 107 4.19 2.89 -13.77
C SER A 107 4.13 1.47 -13.19
N PRO A 108 4.45 0.43 -14.00
CA PRO A 108 4.57 -0.93 -13.51
C PRO A 108 5.64 -1.10 -12.42
N ILE A 109 6.68 -0.25 -12.44
CA ILE A 109 7.76 -0.25 -11.47
C ILE A 109 7.25 0.19 -10.10
N ASP A 110 6.42 1.24 -10.05
CA ASP A 110 5.81 1.74 -8.82
C ASP A 110 4.85 0.70 -8.21
N ALA A 111 4.04 0.05 -9.05
CA ALA A 111 3.16 -1.03 -8.62
C ALA A 111 3.94 -2.23 -8.04
N LYS A 112 5.04 -2.60 -8.70
CA LYS A 112 5.95 -3.64 -8.20
C LYS A 112 6.57 -3.23 -6.87
N GLN A 113 7.06 -2.00 -6.75
CA GLN A 113 7.65 -1.49 -5.52
C GLN A 113 6.65 -1.52 -4.36
N PHE A 114 5.40 -1.10 -4.57
CA PHE A 114 4.36 -1.19 -3.55
C PHE A 114 4.18 -2.63 -3.04
N ARG A 115 4.04 -3.59 -3.97
CA ARG A 115 3.86 -5.01 -3.64
C ARG A 115 5.08 -5.58 -2.91
N GLU A 116 6.27 -5.32 -3.41
CA GLU A 116 7.51 -5.80 -2.80
C GLU A 116 7.71 -5.22 -1.42
N CYS A 117 7.44 -3.93 -1.19
CA CYS A 117 7.53 -3.34 0.15
C CYS A 117 6.52 -3.98 1.12
N CYS A 118 5.27 -4.15 0.69
CA CYS A 118 4.23 -4.71 1.54
C CYS A 118 4.46 -6.20 1.86
N VAL A 119 5.08 -6.97 0.96
CA VAL A 119 5.29 -8.42 1.14
C VAL A 119 6.70 -8.75 1.68
N SER A 120 7.74 -8.01 1.29
CA SER A 120 9.15 -8.38 1.53
C SER A 120 9.67 -7.98 2.90
N ILE A 121 8.95 -7.20 3.72
CA ILE A 121 9.35 -7.02 5.13
C ILE A 121 9.43 -8.37 5.86
N LEU A 122 8.59 -9.34 5.47
CA LEU A 122 8.69 -10.72 5.96
C LEU A 122 10.04 -11.39 5.65
N LEU A 123 10.66 -11.10 4.50
CA LEU A 123 11.96 -11.66 4.12
C LEU A 123 13.13 -11.02 4.90
N ARG A 124 12.97 -9.80 5.41
CA ARG A 124 13.99 -9.15 6.25
C ARG A 124 13.86 -9.59 7.71
N SER A 125 12.65 -9.70 8.23
CA SER A 125 12.41 -10.21 9.59
C SER A 125 12.82 -11.68 9.76
N GLY A 126 12.82 -12.47 8.67
CA GLY A 126 13.31 -13.86 8.66
C GLY A 126 14.84 -14.02 8.62
N LYS A 127 15.63 -12.95 8.43
CA LYS A 127 17.11 -13.01 8.40
C LYS A 127 17.79 -12.62 9.70
N ALA A 128 17.03 -12.35 10.77
CA ALA A 128 17.61 -11.96 12.06
C ALA A 128 18.15 -13.11 12.92
N ASN A 129 18.06 -14.39 12.50
CA ASN A 129 18.51 -15.53 13.32
C ASN A 129 19.17 -16.69 12.53
N ILE A 130 20.12 -16.41 11.63
CA ILE A 130 21.02 -17.47 11.12
C ILE A 130 22.46 -16.95 11.09
N PHE A 131 22.99 -16.65 12.27
CA PHE A 131 24.41 -16.82 12.59
C PHE A 131 24.46 -17.17 14.09
N ALA A 132 24.31 -18.47 14.36
CA ALA A 132 24.80 -19.10 15.58
C ALA A 132 26.23 -19.60 15.30
#